data_AF-X0XRP8-F1
#
_entry.id   AF-X0XRP8-F1
#
_cell.length_a   1.000
_cell.length_b   1.000
_cell.length_c   1.000
_cell.angle_alpha   90.00
_cell.angle_beta   90.00
_cell.angle_gamma   90.00
#
_symmetry.space_group_name_H-M   'P 1'
#
loop_
_entity.id
_entity.type
_entity.pdbx_description
1 polymer ?
#
loop_
_entity_poly.entity_id
_entity_poly.type
_entity_poly.pdbx_seq_one_letter_code
_entity_poly.pdbx_strand_id
1 'polypeptide(L)' 'MREVAVIGCGLVSFGELWSRSLRTIWAEAALNALEDAGVSEVDYITVGCMSSGLFTGQEHLASLLADEIGMLGVPAGR' A
#
# COMPACT_ATOMS: atom_id res chain seq x y z
N MET A 1 16.85 -21.66 -2.98
CA MET A 1 15.70 -20.84 -3.42
C MET A 1 14.44 -21.53 -2.95
N ARG A 2 13.46 -20.76 -2.44
CA ARG A 2 12.16 -21.30 -2.01
C ARG A 2 11.10 -20.95 -3.05
N GLU A 3 10.06 -21.78 -3.16
CA GLU A 3 8.89 -21.46 -3.98
C GLU A 3 8.13 -20.26 -3.38
N VAL A 4 7.47 -19.48 -4.23
CA VAL A 4 6.73 -18.26 -3.85
C VAL A 4 5.37 -18.31 -4.53
N ALA A 5 4.34 -17.91 -3.79
CA ALA A 5 2.98 -17.79 -4.28
C ALA A 5 2.42 -16.41 -3.94
N VAL A 6 1.46 -15.95 -4.74
CA VAL A 6 0.61 -14.79 -4.44
C VAL A 6 -0.67 -15.32 -3.80
N ILE A 7 -0.97 -14.88 -2.58
CA ILE A 7 -2.11 -15.37 -1.80
C ILE A 7 -3.28 -14.38 -1.74
N GLY A 8 -3.09 -13.14 -2.20
CA GLY A 8 -4.16 -12.16 -2.33
C GLY A 8 -3.75 -10.96 -3.17
N CYS A 9 -4.73 -10.20 -3.64
CA CYS A 9 -4.56 -9.00 -4.43
C CYS A 9 -5.62 -7.95 -4.09
N GLY A 10 -5.26 -6.67 -4.22
CA GLY A 10 -6.15 -5.56 -3.91
C GLY A 10 -5.97 -4.44 -4.91
N LEU A 11 -7.10 -3.92 -5.39
CA LEU A 11 -7.17 -2.87 -6.40
C LEU A 11 -8.25 -1.87 -6.00
N VAL A 12 -8.18 -0.70 -6.61
CA VAL A 12 -9.24 0.31 -6.58
C VAL A 12 -9.68 0.63 -8.01
N SER A 13 -10.77 1.38 -8.18
CA SER A 13 -11.14 1.92 -9.49
C SER A 13 -10.07 2.84 -10.05
N PHE A 14 -9.80 2.76 -11.35
CA PHE A 14 -8.82 3.62 -12.03
C PHE A 14 -9.52 4.74 -12.78
N GLY A 15 -8.89 5.91 -12.81
CA GLY A 15 -9.38 7.08 -13.55
C GLY A 15 -9.16 8.38 -12.78
N GLU A 16 -10.04 9.33 -13.05
CA GLU A 16 -9.99 10.67 -12.46
C GLU A 16 -10.68 10.71 -11.09
N LEU A 17 -9.94 10.34 -10.05
CA LEU A 17 -10.46 10.23 -8.68
C LEU A 17 -10.33 11.56 -7.90
N TRP A 18 -10.91 12.65 -8.41
CA TRP A 18 -10.73 14.01 -7.87
C TRP A 18 -11.08 14.18 -6.40
N SER A 19 -12.02 13.38 -5.88
CA SER A 19 -12.46 13.43 -4.48
C SER A 19 -11.63 12.56 -3.54
N ARG A 20 -10.66 11.78 -4.06
CA ARG A 20 -9.86 10.85 -3.26
C ARG A 20 -8.41 11.27 -3.23
N SER A 21 -7.83 11.25 -2.03
CA SER A 21 -6.40 11.50 -1.86
C SER A 21 -5.59 10.26 -2.24
N LEU A 22 -4.30 10.45 -2.56
CA LEU A 22 -3.33 9.34 -2.68
C LEU A 22 -3.42 8.41 -1.46
N ARG A 23 -3.52 9.00 -0.27
CA ARG A 23 -3.60 8.31 1.02
C ARG A 23 -4.84 7.45 1.19
N THR A 24 -5.96 7.84 0.57
CA THR A 24 -7.18 7.02 0.59
C THR A 24 -7.07 5.88 -0.41
N ILE A 25 -6.53 6.16 -1.61
CA ILE A 25 -6.44 5.22 -2.71
C ILE A 25 -5.54 4.03 -2.36
N TRP A 26 -4.32 4.29 -1.88
CA TRP A 26 -3.35 3.23 -1.64
C TRP A 26 -3.66 2.34 -0.43
N ALA A 27 -4.38 2.88 0.57
CA ALA A 27 -4.70 2.22 1.82
C ALA A 27 -5.88 1.29 1.58
N GLU A 28 -6.87 1.73 0.80
CA GLU A 28 -7.94 0.85 0.31
C GLU A 28 -7.37 -0.31 -0.51
N ALA A 29 -6.46 -0.05 -1.45
CA ALA A 29 -5.82 -1.12 -2.22
C ALA A 29 -5.06 -2.11 -1.32
N ALA A 30 -4.30 -1.62 -0.34
CA ALA A 30 -3.55 -2.46 0.60
C ALA A 30 -4.47 -3.28 1.51
N LEU A 31 -5.49 -2.67 2.10
CA LEU A 31 -6.46 -3.35 2.97
C LEU A 31 -7.26 -4.41 2.19
N ASN A 32 -7.68 -4.11 0.96
CA ASN A 32 -8.34 -5.10 0.09
C ASN A 32 -7.42 -6.31 -0.18
N ALA A 33 -6.12 -6.08 -0.38
CA ALA A 33 -5.16 -7.17 -0.61
C ALA A 33 -4.96 -8.06 0.62
N LEU A 34 -4.94 -7.46 1.81
CA LEU A 34 -4.84 -8.18 3.08
C LEU A 34 -6.11 -9.00 3.36
N GLU A 35 -7.28 -8.42 3.07
CA GLU A 35 -8.57 -9.10 3.19
C GLU A 35 -8.67 -10.30 2.24
N ASP A 36 -8.32 -10.14 0.96
CA ASP A 36 -8.29 -11.22 -0.04
C ASP A 36 -7.31 -12.33 0.35
N ALA A 37 -6.16 -11.97 0.93
CA ALA A 37 -5.18 -12.91 1.45
C ALA A 37 -5.60 -13.60 2.76
N GLY A 38 -6.63 -13.09 3.46
CA GLY A 38 -7.06 -13.61 4.75
C GLY A 38 -6.04 -13.43 5.87
N VAL A 39 -5.17 -12.42 5.79
CA VAL A 39 -4.12 -12.12 6.77
C VAL A 39 -4.34 -10.77 7.42
N SER A 40 -3.87 -10.61 8.66
CA SER A 40 -3.97 -9.35 9.41
C SER A 40 -2.65 -8.58 9.48
N GLU A 41 -1.53 -9.23 9.18
CA GLU A 41 -0.19 -8.67 9.29
C GLU A 41 0.75 -9.22 8.21
N VAL A 42 1.84 -8.48 7.95
CA VAL A 42 2.91 -8.88 7.04
C VAL A 42 4.27 -8.57 7.66
N ASP A 43 5.29 -9.32 7.26
CA ASP A 43 6.66 -9.13 7.76
C ASP A 43 7.37 -7.90 7.14
N TYR A 44 6.91 -7.48 5.95
CA TYR A 44 7.56 -6.42 5.18
C TYR A 44 6.59 -5.78 4.18
N ILE A 45 6.72 -4.46 3.98
CA ILE A 45 5.94 -3.69 3.00
C ILE A 45 6.89 -3.08 1.96
N THR A 46 6.58 -3.25 0.68
CA THR A 46 7.26 -2.54 -0.42
C THR A 46 6.30 -1.62 -1.17
N VAL A 47 6.70 -0.39 -1.45
CA VAL A 47 5.86 0.62 -2.13
C VAL A 47 6.57 1.23 -3.33
N GLY A 48 5.92 1.14 -4.49
CA GLY A 48 6.32 1.85 -5.72
C GLY A 48 5.35 2.97 -6.07
N CYS A 49 5.85 4.19 -6.20
CA CYS A 49 5.10 5.33 -6.73
C CYS A 49 6.03 6.24 -7.52
N MET A 50 5.61 6.68 -8.71
CA MET A 50 6.46 7.46 -9.60
C MET A 50 6.56 8.94 -9.19
N SER A 51 5.46 9.53 -8.70
CA SER A 51 5.28 10.98 -8.78
C SER A 51 4.58 11.61 -7.58
N SER A 52 4.52 10.90 -6.44
CA SER A 52 3.91 11.42 -5.21
C SER A 52 4.58 12.71 -4.72
N GLY A 53 5.92 12.77 -4.76
CA GLY A 53 6.68 13.96 -4.40
C GLY A 53 6.35 15.17 -5.26
N LEU A 54 6.24 14.95 -6.57
CA LEU A 54 5.98 16.01 -7.54
C LEU A 54 4.54 16.54 -7.47
N PHE A 55 3.54 15.64 -7.42
CA PHE A 55 2.14 16.05 -7.54
C PHE A 55 1.43 16.27 -6.20
N THR A 56 1.91 15.64 -5.13
CA THR A 56 1.26 15.72 -3.81
C THR A 56 2.19 16.25 -2.72
N GLY A 57 3.47 16.48 -3.03
CA GLY A 57 4.48 16.85 -2.02
C GLY A 57 4.80 15.74 -1.04
N GLN A 58 4.34 14.51 -1.31
CA GLN A 58 4.44 13.40 -0.37
C GLN A 58 5.60 12.47 -0.75
N GLU A 59 6.57 12.40 0.14
CA GLU A 59 7.71 11.48 0.08
C GLU A 59 7.57 10.37 1.14
N HIS A 60 8.58 9.50 1.23
CA HIS A 60 8.70 8.47 2.28
C HIS A 60 7.45 7.59 2.45
N LEU A 61 6.91 7.20 1.30
CA LEU A 61 5.63 6.51 1.14
C LEU A 61 5.49 5.20 1.90
N ALA A 62 6.49 4.34 1.89
CA ALA A 62 6.39 3.02 2.50
C ALA A 62 6.15 3.11 4.01
N SER A 63 6.92 3.96 4.69
CA SER A 63 6.76 4.25 6.12
C SER A 63 5.38 4.85 6.43
N LEU A 64 4.88 5.74 5.56
CA LEU A 64 3.58 6.35 5.74
C LEU A 64 2.42 5.35 5.57
N LEU A 65 2.50 4.46 4.58
CA LEU A 65 1.48 3.43 4.38
C LEU A 65 1.40 2.49 5.58
N ALA A 66 2.54 2.04 6.12
CA ALA A 66 2.59 1.14 7.28
C ALA A 66 1.87 1.74 8.50
N ASP A 67 2.05 3.04 8.76
CA ASP A 67 1.32 3.76 9.80
C ASP A 67 -0.19 3.79 9.51
N GLU A 68 -0.59 4.14 8.29
CA GLU A 68 -2.00 4.30 7.91
C GLU A 68 -2.82 3.01 7.99
N ILE A 69 -2.23 1.86 7.69
CA ILE A 69 -2.92 0.57 7.73
C ILE A 69 -2.79 -0.13 9.09
N GLY A 70 -2.30 0.57 10.12
CA GLY A 70 -2.19 0.05 11.48
C GLY A 70 -1.05 -0.95 11.68
N MET A 71 -0.04 -0.95 10.81
CA MET A 71 1.13 -1.83 10.84
C MET A 71 2.37 -1.12 11.36
N LEU A 72 2.21 -0.33 12.42
CA LEU A 72 3.28 0.45 13.01
C LEU A 72 4.42 -0.47 13.50
N GLY A 73 5.65 -0.20 13.02
CA GLY A 73 6.83 -1.01 13.33
C GLY A 73 7.14 -2.11 12.32
N VAL A 74 6.25 -2.41 11.38
CA VAL A 74 6.56 -3.30 10.25
C VAL A 74 7.59 -2.61 9.35
N PRO A 75 8.72 -3.26 9.01
CA PRO A 75 9.69 -2.70 8.09
C PRO A 75 9.06 -2.41 6.72
N ALA A 76 9.25 -1.18 6.22
CA ALA A 76 8.68 -0.74 4.96
C ALA A 76 9.72 0.01 4.12
N GLY A 77 9.79 -0.27 2.82
CA GLY A 77 10.78 0.31 1.93
C GLY A 77 10.42 0.26 0.44
N ARG A 78 11.43 0.48 -0.40
CA ARG A 78 11.37 0.43 -1.88
C ARG A 78 12.49 -0.42 -2.43
#